data_AF-A0A117KIU2-F1
#
_entry.id   AF-A0A117KIU2-F1
#
_cell.length_a   1.000
_cell.length_b   1.000
_cell.length_c   1.000
_cell.angle_alpha   90.00
_cell.angle_beta   90.00
_cell.angle_gamma   90.00
#
_symmetry.space_group_name_H-M   'P 1'
#
loop_
_entity.id
_entity.type
_entity.pdbx_description
1 polymer ?
#
loop_
_entity_poly.entity_id
_entity_poly.type
_entity_poly.pdbx_seq_one_letter_code
_entity_poly.pdbx_strand_id
1 'polypeptide(L)'
;MSEARDTLFRYLTLLQLIPRYPGRISTPVLKEKLAERGFHIDTRSLQRDLGQKLSTQFPIGCDDSQKPYRWYFDREFQCHLPALDVPSALTLVLAEEYLKGLLPPVVVGQLAPHFNDARQLLDGMASNGLSKLARCVARNVENKCRAGTRTLPT
;
A
#
# COMPACT_ATOMS: atom_id res chain seq x y z
N MET A 1 9.64 -17.28 22.12
CA MET A 1 8.23 -16.83 21.93
C MET A 1 8.05 -16.04 20.61
N SER A 2 8.76 -16.41 19.54
CA SER A 2 8.87 -15.63 18.28
C SER A 2 8.14 -16.23 17.08
N GLU A 3 8.01 -17.56 17.00
CA GLU A 3 7.49 -18.29 15.82
C GLU A 3 6.10 -17.84 15.34
N ALA A 4 5.18 -17.57 16.26
CA ALA A 4 3.83 -17.12 15.91
C ALA A 4 3.83 -15.70 15.32
N ARG A 5 4.69 -14.83 15.86
CA ARG A 5 4.87 -13.46 15.37
C ARG A 5 5.50 -13.50 13.97
N ASP A 6 6.54 -14.29 13.77
CA ASP A 6 7.20 -14.45 12.47
C ASP A 6 6.25 -15.03 11.42
N THR A 7 5.40 -15.98 11.81
CA THR A 7 4.36 -16.53 10.93
C THR A 7 3.33 -15.47 10.51
N LEU A 8 2.89 -14.61 11.44
CA LEU A 8 1.95 -13.53 11.14
C LEU A 8 2.57 -12.47 10.21
N PHE A 9 3.78 -12.01 10.50
CA PHE A 9 4.47 -11.05 9.62
C PHE A 9 4.70 -11.61 8.22
N ARG A 10 5.01 -12.90 8.13
CA ARG A 10 5.13 -13.60 6.85
C ARG A 10 3.83 -13.64 6.08
N TYR A 11 2.69 -13.89 6.74
CA TYR A 11 1.38 -13.85 6.10
C TYR A 11 1.00 -12.45 5.63
N LEU A 12 1.22 -11.42 6.46
CA LEU A 12 1.01 -10.03 6.07
C LEU A 12 1.88 -9.66 4.86
N THR A 13 3.13 -10.10 4.85
CA THR A 13 4.06 -9.87 3.74
C THR A 13 3.58 -10.56 2.46
N LEU A 14 3.11 -11.82 2.54
CA LEU A 14 2.53 -12.53 1.40
C LEU A 14 1.32 -11.78 0.83
N LEU A 15 0.41 -11.33 1.69
CA LEU A 15 -0.78 -10.57 1.28
C LEU A 15 -0.42 -9.25 0.59
N GLN A 16 0.64 -8.57 1.01
CA GLN A 16 1.12 -7.34 0.36
C GLN A 16 1.77 -7.58 -1.01
N LEU A 17 2.29 -8.78 -1.26
CA LEU A 17 3.02 -9.12 -2.47
C LEU A 17 2.14 -9.61 -3.63
N ILE A 18 0.95 -10.13 -3.33
CA ILE A 18 0.05 -10.68 -4.33
C ILE A 18 -0.66 -9.53 -5.06
N PRO A 19 -0.52 -9.45 -6.41
CA PRO A 19 -1.20 -8.44 -7.19
C PRO A 19 -2.69 -8.76 -7.35
N ARG A 20 -3.47 -7.75 -7.70
CA ARG A 20 -4.89 -7.88 -8.03
C ARG A 20 -5.06 -8.27 -9.49
N TYR A 21 -6.10 -9.03 -9.81
CA TYR A 21 -6.46 -9.33 -11.19
C TYR A 21 -6.65 -8.01 -11.99
N PRO A 22 -6.08 -7.88 -13.21
CA PRO A 22 -5.52 -8.94 -14.07
C PRO A 22 -4.05 -9.29 -13.80
N GLY A 23 -3.38 -8.61 -12.87
CA GLY A 23 -2.01 -8.92 -12.47
C GLY A 23 -1.92 -10.28 -11.78
N ARG A 24 -0.84 -11.03 -12.06
CA ARG A 24 -0.57 -12.35 -11.47
C ARG A 24 0.90 -12.44 -11.10
N ILE A 25 1.21 -13.14 -10.00
CA ILE A 25 2.60 -13.41 -9.58
C ILE A 25 2.86 -14.90 -9.53
N SER A 26 3.99 -15.35 -10.07
CA SER A 26 4.35 -16.76 -10.04
C SER A 26 4.89 -17.15 -8.66
N THR A 27 4.66 -18.41 -8.27
CA THR A 27 5.18 -19.00 -7.03
C THR A 27 6.69 -18.77 -6.82
N PRO A 28 7.59 -19.00 -7.82
CA PRO A 28 9.02 -18.76 -7.62
C PRO A 28 9.38 -17.29 -7.40
N VAL A 29 8.74 -16.36 -8.12
CA VAL A 29 8.97 -14.91 -7.94
C VAL A 29 8.46 -14.44 -6.58
N LEU A 30 7.32 -14.97 -6.14
CA LEU A 30 6.77 -14.67 -4.82
C LEU A 30 7.70 -15.16 -3.70
N LYS A 31 8.30 -16.35 -3.87
CA LYS A 31 9.30 -16.90 -2.93
C LYS A 31 10.55 -16.03 -2.85
N GLU A 32 11.06 -15.56 -3.99
CA GLU A 32 12.23 -14.69 -4.06
C GLU A 32 11.98 -13.35 -3.34
N LYS A 33 10.84 -12.70 -3.63
CA LYS A 33 10.42 -11.46 -2.94
C LYS A 33 10.21 -11.64 -1.43
N LEU A 34 9.88 -12.85 -0.98
CA LEU A 34 9.76 -13.19 0.43
C LEU A 34 11.13 -13.32 1.09
N ALA A 35 12.09 -13.95 0.39
CA ALA A 35 13.47 -14.10 0.83
C ALA A 35 14.18 -12.74 0.92
N GLU A 36 13.94 -11.82 -0.02
CA GLU A 36 14.43 -10.44 0.05
C GLU A 36 13.97 -9.69 1.31
N ARG A 37 12.83 -10.10 1.88
CA ARG A 37 12.26 -9.54 3.12
C ARG A 37 12.67 -10.32 4.38
N GLY A 38 13.59 -11.27 4.26
CA GLY A 38 14.15 -12.04 5.38
C GLY A 38 13.39 -13.32 5.74
N PHE A 39 12.40 -13.74 4.93
CA PHE A 39 11.66 -14.98 5.18
C PHE A 39 12.09 -16.08 4.20
N HIS A 40 12.83 -17.07 4.70
CA HIS A 40 13.25 -18.23 3.92
C HIS A 40 12.32 -19.41 4.16
N ILE A 41 11.41 -19.67 3.23
CA ILE A 41 10.52 -20.84 3.26
C ILE A 41 10.65 -21.65 1.97
N ASP A 42 10.36 -22.94 2.05
CA ASP A 42 10.29 -23.80 0.88
C ASP A 42 9.01 -23.55 0.06
N THR A 43 9.02 -24.00 -1.19
CA THR A 43 7.92 -23.77 -2.14
C THR A 43 6.63 -24.47 -1.70
N ARG A 44 6.72 -25.63 -1.05
CA ARG A 44 5.56 -26.39 -0.58
C ARG A 44 4.90 -25.68 0.61
N SER A 45 5.68 -25.13 1.53
CA SER A 45 5.18 -24.31 2.64
C SER A 45 4.50 -23.05 2.13
N LEU A 46 5.11 -22.35 1.16
CA LEU A 46 4.53 -21.16 0.54
C LEU A 46 3.18 -21.47 -0.13
N GLN A 47 3.11 -22.55 -0.92
CA GLN A 47 1.87 -22.99 -1.57
C GLN A 47 0.81 -23.44 -0.57
N ARG A 48 1.20 -24.14 0.51
CA ARG A 48 0.28 -24.54 1.57
C ARG A 48 -0.32 -23.33 2.28
N ASP A 49 0.50 -22.33 2.57
CA ASP A 49 0.03 -21.15 3.29
C ASP A 49 -0.90 -20.30 2.41
N LEU A 50 -0.60 -20.16 1.12
CA LEU A 50 -1.52 -19.50 0.17
C LEU A 50 -2.81 -20.29 -0.03
N GLY A 51 -2.70 -21.60 -0.29
CA GLY A 51 -3.82 -22.45 -0.71
C GLY A 51 -4.69 -23.01 0.43
N GLN A 52 -4.20 -23.07 1.66
CA GLN A 52 -4.97 -23.58 2.80
C GLN A 52 -5.20 -22.55 3.91
N LYS A 53 -4.19 -21.71 4.22
CA LYS A 53 -4.30 -20.75 5.33
C LYS A 53 -4.95 -19.45 4.88
N LEU A 54 -4.46 -18.87 3.78
CA LEU A 54 -4.86 -17.56 3.30
C LEU A 54 -6.10 -17.61 2.39
N SER A 55 -6.20 -18.58 1.48
CA SER A 55 -7.39 -18.76 0.62
C SER A 55 -8.70 -18.92 1.38
N THR A 56 -8.65 -19.49 2.59
CA THR A 56 -9.83 -19.67 3.45
C THR A 56 -10.38 -18.34 3.97
N GLN A 57 -9.53 -17.32 4.10
CA GLN A 57 -9.90 -16.02 4.70
C GLN A 57 -9.88 -14.87 3.68
N PHE A 58 -9.15 -15.02 2.60
CA PHE A 58 -8.95 -14.03 1.56
C PHE A 58 -9.29 -14.65 0.19
N PRO A 59 -9.98 -13.94 -0.71
CA PRO A 59 -10.33 -14.42 -2.04
C PRO A 59 -9.10 -14.38 -2.96
N ILE A 60 -8.18 -15.30 -2.71
CA ILE A 60 -6.96 -15.52 -3.49
C ILE A 60 -7.25 -16.61 -4.51
N GLY A 61 -7.10 -16.28 -5.79
CA GLY A 61 -7.13 -17.23 -6.89
C GLY A 61 -5.77 -17.84 -7.15
N CYS A 62 -5.78 -19.12 -7.55
CA CYS A 62 -4.62 -19.83 -8.08
C CYS A 62 -4.92 -20.18 -9.53
N ASP A 63 -4.06 -19.73 -10.45
CA ASP A 63 -4.03 -20.18 -11.83
C ASP A 63 -3.08 -21.39 -11.92
N ASP A 64 -3.68 -22.58 -11.97
CA ASP A 64 -3.02 -23.87 -12.10
C ASP A 64 -2.94 -24.36 -13.55
N SER A 65 -3.47 -23.57 -14.51
CA SER A 65 -3.53 -23.92 -15.93
C SER A 65 -2.15 -24.17 -16.54
N GLN A 66 -1.11 -23.51 -16.02
CA GLN A 66 0.28 -23.70 -16.43
C GLN A 66 1.23 -23.59 -15.25
N LYS A 67 2.29 -24.41 -15.27
CA LYS A 67 3.41 -24.26 -14.33
C LYS A 67 4.35 -23.16 -14.83
N PRO A 68 4.88 -22.29 -13.95
CA PRO A 68 4.66 -22.26 -12.50
C PRO A 68 3.30 -21.65 -12.11
N TYR A 69 2.66 -22.21 -11.07
CA TYR A 69 1.39 -21.72 -10.54
C TYR A 69 1.46 -20.23 -10.22
N ARG A 70 0.40 -19.50 -10.60
CA ARG A 70 0.32 -18.05 -10.41
C ARG A 70 -0.80 -17.69 -9.46
N TRP A 71 -0.57 -16.68 -8.64
CA TRP A 71 -1.47 -16.25 -7.59
C TRP A 71 -1.94 -14.82 -7.86
N TYR A 72 -3.20 -14.53 -7.52
CA TYR A 72 -3.81 -13.22 -7.67
C TYR A 72 -4.95 -13.03 -6.67
N PHE A 73 -5.27 -11.78 -6.33
CA PHE A 73 -6.54 -11.46 -5.67
C PHE A 73 -7.66 -11.31 -6.69
N ASP A 74 -8.87 -11.71 -6.30
CA ASP A 74 -10.08 -11.40 -7.06
C ASP A 74 -10.22 -9.88 -7.26
N ARG A 75 -10.79 -9.49 -8.40
CA ARG A 75 -10.98 -8.10 -8.83
C ARG A 75 -11.88 -7.32 -7.86
N GLU A 76 -12.84 -8.01 -7.24
CA GLU A 76 -13.83 -7.42 -6.33
C GLU A 76 -13.31 -7.26 -4.90
N PHE A 77 -12.16 -7.88 -4.58
CA PHE A 77 -11.63 -7.84 -3.24
C PHE A 77 -10.84 -6.57 -2.96
N GLN A 78 -11.41 -5.71 -2.12
CA GLN A 78 -10.77 -4.52 -1.59
C GLN A 78 -10.13 -4.82 -0.23
N CYS A 79 -8.92 -5.38 -0.25
CA CYS A 79 -8.15 -5.54 0.97
C CYS A 79 -7.62 -4.15 1.40
N HIS A 80 -8.25 -3.53 2.40
CA HIS A 80 -7.76 -2.32 3.08
C HIS A 80 -6.58 -2.61 4.03
N LEU A 81 -5.80 -3.66 3.78
CA LEU A 81 -4.47 -3.73 4.36
C LEU A 81 -3.73 -2.49 3.82
N PRO A 82 -3.06 -1.69 4.67
CA PRO A 82 -2.31 -0.54 4.21
C PRO A 82 -1.06 -1.01 3.48
N ALA A 83 -1.24 -1.64 2.31
CA ALA A 83 -0.30 -1.52 1.22
C ALA A 83 -0.55 -0.11 0.67
N LEU A 84 0.02 0.87 1.38
CA LEU A 84 -0.02 2.25 0.99
C LEU A 84 0.76 2.36 -0.33
N ASP A 85 0.05 2.28 -1.45
CA ASP A 85 0.67 2.46 -2.76
C ASP A 85 1.07 3.93 -2.92
N VAL A 86 2.10 4.20 -3.73
CA VAL A 86 2.65 5.55 -3.91
C VAL A 86 1.59 6.57 -4.37
N PRO A 87 0.70 6.23 -5.34
CA PRO A 87 -0.41 7.12 -5.72
C PRO A 87 -1.38 7.43 -4.57
N SER A 88 -1.70 6.44 -3.73
CA SER A 88 -2.60 6.58 -2.59
C SER A 88 -1.95 7.41 -1.49
N ALA A 89 -0.65 7.21 -1.21
CA ALA A 89 0.12 8.05 -0.29
C ALA A 89 0.11 9.51 -0.72
N LEU A 90 0.37 9.76 -2.01
CA LEU A 90 0.30 11.11 -2.58
C LEU A 90 -1.10 11.71 -2.42
N THR A 91 -2.14 10.96 -2.79
CA THR A 91 -3.53 11.39 -2.66
C THR A 91 -3.89 11.70 -1.22
N LEU A 92 -3.41 10.91 -0.27
CA LEU A 92 -3.69 11.09 1.15
C LEU A 92 -3.01 12.34 1.72
N VAL A 93 -1.76 12.61 1.33
CA VAL A 93 -1.04 13.84 1.70
C VAL A 93 -1.74 15.07 1.12
N LEU A 94 -2.24 14.98 -0.11
CA LEU A 94 -3.03 16.06 -0.71
C LEU A 94 -4.35 16.24 0.04
N ALA A 95 -5.06 15.15 0.33
CA ALA A 95 -6.33 15.19 1.03
C ALA A 95 -6.20 15.82 2.43
N GLU A 96 -5.09 15.59 3.14
CA GLU A 96 -4.85 16.18 4.45
C GLU A 96 -4.99 17.72 4.46
N GLU A 97 -4.45 18.41 3.44
CA GLU A 97 -4.52 19.87 3.36
C GLU A 97 -5.96 20.36 3.16
N TYR A 98 -6.75 19.67 2.34
CA TYR A 98 -8.16 19.99 2.13
C TYR A 98 -9.01 19.64 3.36
N LEU A 99 -8.74 18.49 4.00
CA LEU A 99 -9.49 18.00 5.15
C LEU A 99 -9.28 18.86 6.40
N LYS A 100 -8.10 19.47 6.57
CA LYS A 100 -7.84 20.45 7.64
C LYS A 100 -8.73 21.69 7.58
N GLY A 101 -9.16 22.09 6.37
CA GLY A 101 -10.06 23.23 6.16
C GLY A 101 -11.55 22.89 6.22
N LEU A 102 -11.90 21.60 6.11
CA LEU A 102 -13.29 21.12 6.00
C LEU A 102 -13.77 20.40 7.27
N LEU A 103 -12.88 19.71 7.99
CA LEU A 103 -13.24 18.85 9.10
C LEU A 103 -12.85 19.44 10.45
N PRO A 104 -13.59 19.12 11.54
CA PRO A 104 -13.19 19.44 12.89
C PRO A 104 -11.82 18.82 13.23
N PRO A 105 -10.99 19.51 14.03
CA PRO A 105 -9.62 19.07 14.34
C PRO A 105 -9.56 17.70 15.02
N VAL A 106 -10.64 17.29 15.72
CA VAL A 106 -10.74 15.97 16.35
C VAL A 106 -10.78 14.84 15.32
N VAL A 107 -11.44 15.05 14.18
CA VAL A 107 -11.57 14.05 13.10
C VAL A 107 -10.28 13.99 12.30
N VAL A 108 -9.66 15.15 12.04
CA VAL A 108 -8.34 15.21 11.40
C VAL A 108 -7.29 14.51 12.26
N GLY A 109 -7.36 14.66 13.59
CA GLY A 109 -6.48 13.97 14.54
C GLY A 109 -6.60 12.44 14.48
N GLN A 110 -7.78 11.90 14.22
CA GLN A 110 -7.97 10.46 14.03
C GLN A 110 -7.33 9.92 12.75
N LEU A 111 -7.22 10.77 11.71
CA LEU A 111 -6.60 10.43 10.43
C LEU A 111 -5.08 10.66 10.41
N ALA A 112 -4.52 11.30 11.44
CA ALA A 112 -3.10 11.64 11.55
C ALA A 112 -2.14 10.45 11.36
N PRO A 113 -2.42 9.24 11.89
CA PRO A 113 -1.55 8.07 11.64
C PRO A 113 -1.44 7.73 10.15
N HIS A 114 -2.55 7.76 9.43
CA HIS A 114 -2.56 7.47 7.99
C HIS A 114 -1.79 8.52 7.18
N PHE A 115 -1.91 9.80 7.54
CA PHE A 115 -1.13 10.87 6.91
C PHE A 115 0.37 10.74 7.19
N ASN A 116 0.74 10.31 8.39
CA ASN A 116 2.14 10.07 8.75
C ASN A 116 2.74 8.88 8.00
N ASP A 117 1.98 7.78 7.89
CA ASP A 117 2.40 6.62 7.10
C ASP A 117 2.61 7.01 5.63
N ALA A 118 1.73 7.86 5.08
CA ALA A 118 1.83 8.39 3.71
C ALA A 118 3.08 9.23 3.49
N ARG A 119 3.41 10.12 4.43
CA ARG A 119 4.65 10.91 4.39
C ARG A 119 5.89 10.02 4.46
N GLN A 120 5.96 9.11 5.43
CA GLN A 120 7.11 8.22 5.59
C GLN A 120 7.39 7.38 4.33
N LEU A 121 6.33 6.91 3.67
CA LEU A 121 6.45 6.17 2.43
C LEU A 121 7.00 7.03 1.28
N LEU A 122 6.55 8.28 1.15
CA LEU A 122 7.03 9.20 0.13
C LEU A 122 8.48 9.66 0.40
N ASP A 123 8.84 9.86 1.66
CA ASP A 123 10.19 10.26 2.08
C ASP A 123 11.21 9.13 1.87
N GLY A 124 10.82 7.88 2.13
CA GLY A 124 11.63 6.69 1.82
C GLY A 124 11.90 6.49 0.32
N MET A 125 11.15 7.18 -0.56
CA MET A 125 11.27 7.11 -2.02
C MET A 125 11.89 8.37 -2.65
N ALA A 126 12.54 9.23 -1.84
CA ALA A 126 13.05 10.55 -2.23
C ALA A 126 14.07 10.59 -3.40
N SER A 127 14.51 9.45 -3.94
CA SER A 127 15.34 9.37 -5.16
C SER A 127 14.54 9.36 -6.47
N ASN A 128 13.21 9.21 -6.43
CA ASN A 128 12.38 9.05 -7.63
C ASN A 128 11.60 10.32 -7.99
N GLY A 129 11.31 10.51 -9.29
CA GLY A 129 10.61 11.69 -9.85
C GLY A 129 9.22 11.99 -9.25
N LEU A 130 8.58 11.01 -8.60
CA LEU A 130 7.30 11.18 -7.90
C LEU A 130 7.43 12.03 -6.62
N SER A 131 8.56 11.97 -5.92
CA SER A 131 8.83 12.85 -4.75
C SER A 131 8.99 14.32 -5.17
N LYS A 132 9.44 14.56 -6.42
CA LYS A 132 9.54 15.89 -7.02
C LYS A 132 8.15 16.42 -7.39
N LEU A 133 7.25 15.55 -7.85
CA LEU A 133 5.85 15.88 -8.08
C LEU A 133 5.11 16.17 -6.76
N ALA A 134 5.29 15.37 -5.72
CA ALA A 134 4.71 15.63 -4.39
C ALA A 134 5.10 17.03 -3.88
N ARG A 135 6.39 17.38 -3.96
CA ARG A 135 6.88 18.73 -3.60
C ARG A 135 6.33 19.83 -4.50
N CYS A 136 6.19 19.59 -5.80
CA CYS A 136 5.61 20.58 -6.71
C CYS A 136 4.13 20.80 -6.43
N VAL A 137 3.35 19.75 -6.16
CA VAL A 137 1.92 19.88 -5.90
C VAL A 137 1.68 20.59 -4.57
N ALA A 138 2.41 20.25 -3.50
CA ALA A 138 2.34 20.99 -2.23
C ALA A 138 2.61 22.49 -2.44
N ARG A 139 3.68 22.81 -3.20
CA ARG A 139 4.04 24.20 -3.52
C ARG A 139 3.00 24.90 -4.42
N ASN A 140 2.30 24.17 -5.28
CA ASN A 140 1.26 24.72 -6.15
C ASN A 140 -0.06 24.95 -5.39
N VAL A 141 -0.38 24.10 -4.41
CA VAL A 141 -1.52 24.31 -3.50
C VAL A 141 -1.26 25.54 -2.61
N GLU A 142 -0.07 25.70 -2.05
CA GLU A 142 0.32 26.93 -1.31
C GLU A 142 0.21 28.20 -2.17
N ASN A 143 0.65 28.14 -3.42
CA ASN A 143 0.52 29.26 -4.36
C ASN A 143 -0.95 29.55 -4.72
N LYS A 144 -1.80 28.53 -4.81
CA LYS A 144 -3.24 28.70 -5.07
C LYS A 144 -3.98 29.32 -3.88
N CYS A 145 -3.61 28.97 -2.65
CA CYS A 145 -4.11 29.61 -1.43
C CYS A 145 -3.67 31.08 -1.30
N ARG A 146 -2.43 31.41 -1.71
CA ARG A 146 -1.95 32.81 -1.78
C ARG A 146 -2.57 33.63 -2.90
N ALA A 147 -2.91 33.00 -4.03
CA ALA A 147 -3.56 33.69 -5.15
C ALA A 147 -5.04 34.00 -4.86
N GLY A 148 -5.72 33.18 -4.07
CA GLY A 148 -7.13 33.37 -3.69
C GLY A 148 -7.39 34.47 -2.64
N THR A 149 -6.35 35.09 -2.07
CA THR A 149 -6.46 36.11 -1.00
C THR A 149 -6.25 37.56 -1.48
N ARG A 150 -6.10 37.80 -2.80
CA ARG A 150 -6.07 39.15 -3.37
C ARG A 150 -7.29 39.41 -4.26
N THR A 151 -8.42 39.71 -3.64
CA THR A 151 -9.39 40.69 -4.17
C THR A 151 -10.36 41.06 -3.07
N LEU A 152 -10.24 42.30 -2.58
CA LEU A 152 -11.34 43.24 -2.33
C LEU A 152 -10.70 44.56 -1.82
N PRO A 153 -10.51 45.58 -2.66
CA PRO A 153 -10.55 46.94 -2.18
C PRO A 153 -12.01 47.42 -2.14
N THR A 154 -12.34 48.09 -1.05
CA THR A 154 -13.60 48.79 -0.78
C THR A 154 -13.82 49.97 -1.71
#